data_AF-A0A0L8G1U1-F1
#
_entry.id   AF-A0A0L8G1U1-F1
#
_cell.length_a   1.000
_cell.length_b   1.000
_cell.length_c   1.000
_cell.angle_alpha   90.00
_cell.angle_beta   90.00
_cell.angle_gamma   90.00
#
_symmetry.space_group_name_H-M   'P 1'
#
loop_
_entity.id
_entity.type
_entity.pdbx_description
1 polymer ?
#
loop_
_entity_poly.entity_id
_entity_poly.type
_entity_poly.pdbx_seq_one_letter_code
_entity_poly.pdbx_strand_id
1 'polypeptide(L)'
;TNGLCYPYQWQSNISTHVDKDHHSLKVRFSHTPQEMKFVYYEVELIGGIRNITKKTAEKEVVFNNICNGKYTISVRPFDPHRSESGRCLCYKSAGRCISCKRTLKDLTISELGKTSLLLLLFSPGSVLINQWRHVT
;
A
#
# COMPACT_ATOMS: atom_id res chain seq x y z
N THR A 1 -0.94 -39.22 -2.99
CA THR A 1 -0.53 -37.90 -2.46
C THR A 1 -1.75 -37.01 -2.39
N ASN A 2 -2.39 -36.94 -1.21
CA ASN A 2 -3.61 -36.19 -1.00
C ASN A 2 -3.30 -34.68 -1.09
N GLY A 3 -3.71 -34.05 -2.18
CA GLY A 3 -3.62 -32.61 -2.35
C GLY A 3 -4.56 -31.94 -1.36
N LEU A 4 -3.99 -31.35 -0.31
CA LEU A 4 -4.74 -30.50 0.63
C LEU A 4 -5.39 -29.37 -0.16
N CYS A 5 -6.72 -29.39 -0.22
CA CYS A 5 -7.52 -28.33 -0.80
C CYS A 5 -7.78 -27.29 0.29
N TYR A 6 -7.23 -26.08 0.16
CA TYR A 6 -7.53 -24.98 1.08
C TYR A 6 -8.90 -24.39 0.69
N PRO A 7 -9.93 -24.50 1.56
CA PRO A 7 -11.29 -24.06 1.23
C PRO A 7 -11.43 -22.53 1.23
N TYR A 8 -10.42 -21.81 1.74
CA TYR A 8 -10.41 -20.37 1.81
C TYR A 8 -9.36 -19.80 0.86
N GLN A 9 -9.77 -18.77 0.13
CA GLN A 9 -8.85 -18.00 -0.66
C GLN A 9 -8.16 -16.99 0.26
N TRP A 10 -6.84 -17.10 0.38
CA TRP A 10 -6.07 -16.18 1.20
C TRP A 10 -6.33 -14.72 0.82
N GLN A 11 -6.38 -13.84 1.83
CA GLN A 11 -6.42 -12.39 1.71
C GLN A 11 -5.32 -11.79 2.59
N SER A 12 -4.60 -10.82 2.06
CA SER A 12 -3.59 -10.10 2.82
C SER A 12 -4.22 -9.16 3.85
N ASN A 13 -3.59 -9.02 5.01
CA ASN A 13 -3.85 -7.87 5.88
C ASN A 13 -2.98 -6.70 5.42
N ILE A 14 -3.59 -5.67 4.81
CA ILE A 14 -2.87 -4.50 4.29
C ILE A 14 -2.95 -3.34 5.27
N SER A 15 -1.79 -2.81 5.68
CA SER A 15 -1.67 -1.59 6.48
C SER A 15 -0.80 -0.56 5.76
N THR A 16 -1.05 0.71 6.04
CA THR A 16 -0.52 1.84 5.27
C THR A 16 -0.09 2.94 6.20
N HIS A 17 1.06 3.55 5.93
CA HIS A 17 1.54 4.73 6.62
C HIS A 17 1.99 5.76 5.58
N VAL A 18 1.40 6.96 5.64
CA VAL A 18 1.75 8.08 4.77
C VAL A 18 2.74 8.96 5.53
N ASP A 19 3.96 9.02 5.02
CA ASP A 19 4.94 10.00 5.44
C ASP A 19 4.68 11.29 4.64
N LYS A 20 4.08 12.26 5.32
CA LYS A 20 3.67 13.53 4.71
C LYS A 20 4.86 14.42 4.35
N ASP A 21 5.96 14.31 5.09
CA ASP A 21 7.13 15.18 4.95
C ASP A 21 8.00 14.72 3.77
N HIS A 22 8.12 13.40 3.58
CA HIS A 22 8.91 12.82 2.49
C HIS A 22 8.07 12.41 1.27
N HIS A 23 6.77 12.74 1.27
CA HIS A 23 5.83 12.39 0.20
C HIS A 23 5.92 10.91 -0.17
N SER A 24 5.88 10.03 0.85
CA SER A 24 6.02 8.59 0.66
C SER A 24 4.91 7.80 1.33
N LEU A 25 4.50 6.69 0.69
CA LEU A 25 3.52 5.74 1.21
C LEU A 25 4.22 4.41 1.47
N LYS A 26 4.30 4.06 2.74
CA LYS A 26 4.72 2.74 3.20
C LYS A 26 3.51 1.81 3.24
N VAL A 27 3.59 0.69 2.53
CA VAL A 27 2.59 -0.37 2.51
C VAL A 27 3.18 -1.61 3.14
N ARG A 28 2.53 -2.11 4.19
CA ARG A 28 2.84 -3.38 4.85
C ARG A 28 1.73 -4.37 4.58
N PHE A 29 2.10 -5.63 4.35
CA PHE A 29 1.15 -6.67 3.99
C PHE A 29 1.56 -8.02 4.61
N SER A 30 0.59 -8.89 4.87
CA SER A 30 0.89 -10.26 5.31
C SER A 30 1.27 -11.12 4.11
N HIS A 31 2.02 -12.19 4.35
CA HIS A 31 2.26 -13.23 3.35
C HIS A 31 1.16 -14.30 3.44
N THR A 32 1.06 -15.13 2.40
CA THR A 32 0.32 -16.38 2.45
C THR A 32 0.88 -17.29 3.55
N PRO A 33 0.07 -18.22 4.09
CA PRO A 33 0.57 -19.30 4.92
C PRO A 33 1.73 -20.06 4.26
N GLN A 34 2.67 -20.54 5.07
CA GLN A 34 3.91 -21.17 4.58
C GLN A 34 3.63 -22.40 3.70
N GLU A 35 2.51 -23.09 3.94
CA GLU A 35 2.12 -24.29 3.20
C GLU A 35 1.80 -24.00 1.73
N MET A 36 1.44 -22.76 1.39
CA MET A 36 1.19 -22.32 0.02
C MET A 36 2.47 -22.08 -0.78
N LYS A 37 3.63 -21.98 -0.12
CA LYS A 37 4.97 -21.89 -0.72
C LYS A 37 5.19 -20.70 -1.68
N PHE A 38 4.48 -19.58 -1.46
CA PHE A 38 4.79 -18.34 -2.16
C PHE A 38 5.93 -17.58 -1.52
N VAL A 39 6.89 -17.19 -2.36
CA VAL A 39 8.03 -16.37 -1.95
C VAL A 39 7.85 -14.93 -2.38
N TYR A 40 7.22 -14.68 -3.53
CA TYR A 40 7.17 -13.35 -4.13
C TYR A 40 5.75 -12.80 -4.25
N TYR A 41 5.65 -11.48 -4.11
CA TYR A 41 4.41 -10.71 -4.13
C TYR A 41 4.54 -9.52 -5.06
N GLU A 42 3.45 -9.25 -5.77
CA GLU A 42 3.26 -8.05 -6.56
C GLU A 42 2.35 -7.10 -5.78
N VAL A 43 2.85 -5.90 -5.53
CA VAL A 43 2.14 -4.81 -4.86
C VAL A 43 1.98 -3.67 -5.86
N GLU A 44 0.75 -3.34 -6.19
CA GLU A 44 0.40 -2.30 -7.14
C GLU A 44 -0.30 -1.15 -6.41
N LEU A 45 0.14 0.07 -6.67
CA LEU A 45 -0.55 1.30 -6.29
C LEU A 45 -1.25 1.83 -7.53
N ILE A 46 -2.59 1.83 -7.51
CA ILE A 46 -3.45 2.21 -8.61
C ILE A 46 -4.05 3.58 -8.32
N GLY A 47 -4.03 4.49 -9.29
CA GLY A 47 -4.56 5.85 -9.16
C GLY A 47 -3.49 6.93 -9.18
N GLY A 48 -3.91 8.19 -9.02
CA GLY A 48 -3.05 9.36 -9.21
C GLY A 48 -2.62 9.56 -10.67
N ILE A 49 -1.35 9.90 -10.89
CA ILE A 49 -0.79 10.21 -12.23
C ILE A 49 -0.51 8.93 -13.03
N ARG A 50 -0.12 7.84 -12.36
CA ARG A 50 0.20 6.55 -12.98
C ARG A 50 0.11 5.41 -11.97
N ASN A 51 -0.18 4.21 -12.48
CA ASN A 51 -0.09 2.99 -11.68
C ASN A 51 1.39 2.62 -11.47
N ILE A 52 1.74 2.18 -10.27
CA ILE A 52 3.10 1.77 -9.92
C ILE A 52 3.06 0.36 -9.38
N THR A 53 3.85 -0.54 -9.96
CA THR A 53 3.96 -1.94 -9.53
C THR A 53 5.33 -2.20 -8.92
N LYS A 54 5.36 -2.88 -7.77
CA LYS A 54 6.58 -3.39 -7.14
C LYS A 54 6.46 -4.90 -6.93
N LYS A 55 7.55 -5.62 -7.21
CA LYS A 55 7.69 -7.04 -6.92
C LYS A 55 8.67 -7.21 -5.77
N THR A 56 8.31 -7.99 -4.76
CA THR A 56 9.14 -8.13 -3.56
C THR A 56 8.95 -9.51 -2.91
N ALA A 57 9.98 -9.98 -2.20
CA ALA A 57 9.85 -11.09 -1.25
C ALA A 57 9.62 -10.58 0.20
N GLU A 58 9.75 -9.27 0.42
CA GLU A 58 9.55 -8.65 1.73
C GLU A 58 8.05 -8.48 2.07
N LYS A 59 7.76 -8.09 3.31
CA LYS A 59 6.41 -7.75 3.79
C LYS A 59 6.08 -6.25 3.74
N GLU A 60 7.00 -5.46 3.21
CA GLU A 60 6.91 -4.00 3.15
C GLU A 60 7.39 -3.49 1.78
N VAL A 61 6.69 -2.49 1.25
CA VAL A 61 7.14 -1.69 0.10
C VAL A 61 6.89 -0.21 0.37
N VAL A 62 7.75 0.64 -0.17
CA VAL A 62 7.59 2.10 -0.09
C VAL A 62 7.38 2.67 -1.49
N PHE A 63 6.32 3.45 -1.67
CA PHE A 63 6.07 4.24 -2.87
C PHE A 63 6.46 5.69 -2.59
N ASN A 64 7.39 6.24 -3.38
CA ASN A 64 7.87 7.61 -3.23
C ASN A 64 7.16 8.55 -4.20
N ASN A 65 7.23 9.85 -3.91
CA ASN A 65 6.66 10.91 -4.74
C ASN A 65 5.14 10.76 -4.93
N ILE A 66 4.44 10.39 -3.86
CA ILE A 66 2.98 10.30 -3.88
C ILE A 66 2.35 11.68 -3.76
N CYS A 67 1.22 11.88 -4.44
CA CYS A 67 0.44 13.10 -4.39
C CYS A 67 -0.87 12.90 -3.62
N ASN A 68 -1.54 13.99 -3.28
CA ASN A 68 -2.91 13.92 -2.77
C ASN A 68 -3.82 13.26 -3.81
N GLY A 69 -4.71 12.38 -3.38
CA GLY A 69 -5.60 11.65 -4.28
C GLY A 69 -6.19 10.38 -3.67
N LYS A 70 -7.04 9.72 -4.46
CA LYS A 70 -7.59 8.40 -4.15
C LYS A 70 -6.74 7.34 -4.83
N TYR A 71 -6.38 6.31 -4.07
CA TYR A 71 -5.57 5.20 -4.50
C TYR A 71 -6.22 3.88 -4.10
N THR A 72 -5.93 2.84 -4.88
CA THR A 72 -6.22 1.46 -4.52
C THR A 72 -4.91 0.69 -4.50
N ILE A 73 -4.63 0.03 -3.38
CA ILE A 73 -3.50 -0.88 -3.24
C ILE A 73 -3.99 -2.29 -3.59
N SER A 74 -3.27 -2.96 -4.47
CA SER A 74 -3.51 -4.35 -4.86
C SER A 74 -2.31 -5.21 -4.49
N VAL A 75 -2.54 -6.29 -3.73
CA VAL A 75 -1.50 -7.26 -3.34
C VAL A 75 -1.88 -8.64 -3.87
N ARG A 76 -0.94 -9.32 -4.51
CA ARG A 76 -1.09 -10.74 -4.87
C ARG A 76 0.24 -11.49 -4.81
N PRO A 77 0.24 -12.77 -4.41
CA PRO A 77 1.40 -13.63 -4.63
C PRO A 77 1.58 -13.91 -6.12
N PHE A 78 2.81 -14.16 -6.53
CA PHE A 78 3.13 -14.65 -7.87
C PHE A 78 4.32 -15.62 -7.83
N ASP A 79 4.40 -16.49 -8.84
CA ASP A 79 5.55 -17.35 -9.05
C ASP A 79 6.47 -16.71 -10.11
N PRO A 80 7.75 -16.40 -9.81
CA PRO A 80 8.68 -15.85 -10.79
C PRO A 80 9.13 -16.91 -11.83
N HIS A 81 9.01 -18.20 -11.53
CA HIS A 81 9.42 -19.28 -12.42
C HIS A 81 8.26 -19.70 -13.31
N ARG A 82 8.15 -19.04 -14.48
CA ARG A 82 7.15 -19.36 -15.51
C ARG A 82 7.13 -20.83 -15.94
N SER A 83 8.23 -21.55 -15.77
CA SER A 83 8.41 -22.96 -16.18
C SER A 83 7.60 -23.95 -15.35
N GLU A 84 7.05 -23.54 -14.20
CA GLU A 84 6.09 -24.34 -13.43
C GLU A 84 4.66 -23.77 -13.57
N SER A 85 4.30 -23.43 -14.81
CA SER A 85 2.95 -23.04 -15.22
C SER A 85 1.93 -24.15 -14.87
N GLY A 86 1.48 -24.19 -13.62
CA GLY A 86 0.58 -25.25 -13.14
C GLY A 86 0.57 -25.49 -11.64
N ARG A 87 1.47 -24.88 -10.84
CA ARG A 87 1.31 -24.91 -9.39
C ARG A 87 0.09 -24.08 -9.00
N CYS A 88 -0.95 -24.76 -8.53
CA CYS A 88 -2.24 -24.17 -8.21
C CYS A 88 -2.10 -23.04 -7.21
N LEU A 89 -2.33 -21.82 -7.67
CA LEU A 89 -1.81 -20.68 -6.94
C LEU A 89 -2.63 -20.34 -5.69
N CYS A 90 -3.90 -20.71 -5.57
CA CYS A 90 -4.63 -20.49 -4.31
C CYS A 90 -5.55 -21.65 -3.90
N TYR A 91 -6.17 -22.35 -4.85
CA TYR A 91 -6.99 -23.54 -4.56
C TYR A 91 -7.15 -24.43 -5.81
N LYS A 92 -7.42 -25.72 -5.58
CA LYS A 92 -7.91 -26.67 -6.59
C LYS A 92 -9.39 -26.94 -6.30
N SER A 93 -10.28 -26.61 -7.24
CA SER A 93 -11.69 -27.03 -7.18
C SER A 93 -12.02 -27.83 -8.45
N ALA A 94 -12.60 -29.02 -8.29
CA ALA A 94 -12.93 -29.93 -9.39
C ALA A 94 -11.75 -30.17 -10.37
N GLY A 95 -10.53 -30.29 -9.86
CA GLY A 95 -9.32 -30.49 -10.67
C GLY A 95 -8.79 -29.25 -11.40
N ARG A 96 -9.44 -28.09 -11.30
CA ARG A 96 -9.01 -26.84 -11.95
C ARG A 96 -8.11 -26.00 -11.04
N CYS A 97 -6.97 -25.58 -11.60
CA CYS A 97 -6.01 -24.66 -11.01
C CYS A 97 -6.53 -23.22 -11.07
N ILE A 98 -6.68 -22.54 -9.92
CA ILE A 98 -7.18 -21.17 -9.90
C ILE A 98 -6.16 -20.22 -9.28
N SER A 99 -5.97 -19.07 -9.94
CA SER A 99 -5.08 -17.99 -9.49
C SER A 99 -5.61 -17.34 -8.21
N CYS A 100 -4.70 -16.90 -7.32
CA CYS A 100 -5.11 -16.05 -6.21
C CYS A 100 -5.79 -14.78 -6.69
N LYS A 101 -6.99 -14.47 -6.17
CA LYS A 101 -7.49 -13.10 -6.35
C LYS A 101 -6.60 -12.16 -5.55
N ARG A 102 -6.43 -10.98 -6.11
CA ARG A 102 -5.76 -9.86 -5.46
C ARG A 102 -6.54 -9.45 -4.22
N THR A 103 -5.82 -9.06 -3.17
CA THR A 103 -6.38 -8.31 -2.05
C THR A 103 -6.32 -6.83 -2.39
N LEU A 104 -7.44 -6.13 -2.23
CA LEU A 104 -7.56 -4.71 -2.51
C LEU A 104 -7.74 -3.92 -1.22
N LYS A 105 -7.13 -2.73 -1.16
CA LYS A 105 -7.38 -1.74 -0.11
C LYS A 105 -7.41 -0.35 -0.69
N ASP A 106 -8.53 0.34 -0.52
CA ASP A 106 -8.66 1.74 -0.90
C ASP A 106 -8.05 2.65 0.16
N LEU A 107 -7.45 3.75 -0.29
CA LEU A 107 -6.80 4.75 0.52
C LEU A 107 -7.04 6.13 -0.10
N THR A 108 -7.39 7.12 0.73
CA THR A 108 -7.36 8.53 0.33
C THR A 108 -6.20 9.20 1.04
N ILE A 109 -5.35 9.88 0.26
CA ILE A 109 -4.23 10.66 0.76
C ILE A 109 -4.57 12.14 0.58
N SER A 110 -4.55 12.88 1.67
CA SER A 110 -4.79 14.32 1.69
C SER A 110 -3.74 15.03 2.54
N GLU A 111 -3.58 16.33 2.31
CA GLU A 111 -2.72 17.21 3.10
C GLU A 111 -1.20 16.92 3.04
N LEU A 112 -0.73 16.27 1.97
CA LEU A 112 0.70 16.29 1.64
C LEU A 112 1.13 17.75 1.42
N GLY A 113 2.21 18.16 2.07
CA GLY A 113 2.75 19.53 1.96
C GLY A 113 2.06 20.60 2.80
N LYS A 114 1.11 20.25 3.69
CA LYS A 114 0.72 21.18 4.77
C LYS A 114 1.78 21.14 5.86
N THR A 115 2.90 21.83 5.66
CA THR A 115 3.77 22.20 6.78
C THR A 115 2.90 22.89 7.82
N SER A 116 2.76 22.28 9.00
CA SER A 116 2.21 22.97 10.17
C SER A 116 3.16 24.12 10.46
N LEU A 117 2.81 25.31 9.99
CA LEU A 117 3.46 26.56 10.34
C LEU A 117 3.04 26.90 11.77
N LEU A 118 3.33 26.01 12.72
CA LEU A 118 3.14 26.27 14.13
C LEU A 118 4.29 27.18 14.54
N LEU A 119 3.96 28.47 14.60
CA LEU A 119 4.74 29.57 15.15
C LEU A 119 5.66 29.13 16.30
N LEU A 120 6.96 29.09 16.05
CA LEU A 120 7.96 29.36 17.08
C LEU A 120 8.25 30.86 17.05
N LEU A 121 7.33 31.67 17.58
CA LEU A 121 7.65 33.01 18.05
C LEU A 121 7.53 33.02 19.57
N PHE A 122 8.62 32.67 20.24
CA PHE A 122 8.87 33.13 21.60
C PHE A 122 10.34 33.55 21.73
N SER A 123 10.55 34.86 21.67
CA SER A 123 11.45 35.53 22.62
C SER A 123 10.78 36.85 23.04
N PRO A 124 10.79 37.19 24.33
CA PRO A 124 10.00 38.28 24.90
C PRO A 124 10.71 39.62 24.68
N GLY A 125 9.96 40.62 24.24
CA GLY A 125 10.44 42.00 24.21
C GLY A 125 10.39 42.63 22.84
N SER A 126 9.18 42.92 22.35
CA SER A 126 8.92 44.06 21.46
C SER A 126 7.42 44.29 21.42
N VAL A 127 7.00 45.39 22.04
CA VAL A 127 5.70 46.02 21.83
C VAL A 127 5.67 46.49 20.38
N LEU A 128 4.65 46.12 19.60
CA LEU A 128 4.12 46.97 18.54
C LEU A 128 2.67 46.59 18.19
N ILE A 129 1.83 47.54 18.59
CA ILE A 129 0.46 47.82 18.20
C ILE A 129 0.35 47.89 16.65
N ASN A 130 -0.58 47.19 16.01
CA ASN A 130 -1.84 47.78 15.52
C ASN A 130 -2.67 46.86 14.59
N GLN A 131 -3.98 47.03 14.77
CA GLN A 131 -5.14 46.77 13.91
C GLN A 131 -4.89 46.46 12.43
N TRP A 132 -5.64 45.48 11.89
CA TRP A 132 -6.27 45.63 10.58
C TRP A 132 -7.72 45.11 10.62
N ARG A 133 -8.64 46.05 10.35
CA ARG A 133 -10.07 45.84 10.11
C ARG A 133 -10.28 45.13 8.77
N HIS A 134 -11.27 44.25 8.74
CA HIS A 134 -11.95 43.83 7.51
C HIS A 134 -12.75 45.00 6.93
N VAL A 135 -12.40 45.43 5.71
CA VAL A 135 -13.18 46.16 4.71
C VAL A 135 -12.45 45.88 3.39
N THR A 136 -12.98 45.34 2.29
CA THR A 136 -14.33 45.04 1.76
C THR A 136 -14.32 43.66 1.12
#